data_AF-A0A3K0SZS6-F1
#
_entry.id   AF-A0A3K0SZS6-F1
#
_cell.length_a   1.000
_cell.length_b   1.000
_cell.length_c   1.000
_cell.angle_alpha   90.00
_cell.angle_beta   90.00
_cell.angle_gamma   90.00
#
_symmetry.space_group_name_H-M   'P 1'
#
loop_
_entity.id
_entity.type
_entity.pdbx_description
1 polymer ?
#
loop_
_entity_poly.entity_id
_entity_poly.type
_entity_poly.pdbx_seq_one_letter_code
_entity_poly.pdbx_strand_id
1 'polypeptide(L)'
;MKKITLTILLITMLPMTHVHANEYIKLNGTLSLSPSNGSVNFNINTSHGSASGVCNMDGTARAVSAAEGQRNRWVYSELSSACVAVISELNDGSVNVMTRSCENYCGVSAVGSMDGKYRK
;
A
#
# COMPACT_ATOMS: atom_id res chain seq x y z
N MET A 1 2.52 -5.72 -66.41
CA MET A 1 2.75 -4.68 -65.37
C MET A 1 2.07 -5.13 -64.09
N LYS A 2 2.80 -5.55 -63.06
CA LYS A 2 2.24 -6.14 -61.83
C LYS A 2 2.43 -5.11 -60.70
N LYS A 3 1.34 -4.52 -60.20
CA LYS A 3 1.37 -3.52 -59.12
C LYS A 3 1.47 -4.25 -57.78
N ILE A 4 2.56 -4.05 -57.06
CA ILE A 4 2.76 -4.58 -55.71
C ILE A 4 2.29 -3.50 -54.74
N THR A 5 1.14 -3.70 -54.11
CA THR A 5 0.62 -2.82 -53.07
C THR A 5 1.28 -3.21 -51.74
N LEU A 6 2.14 -2.34 -51.23
CA LEU A 6 2.81 -2.50 -49.94
C LEU A 6 1.85 -2.05 -48.83
N THR A 7 1.41 -2.98 -48.00
CA THR A 7 0.51 -2.68 -46.85
C THR A 7 1.39 -2.41 -45.63
N ILE A 8 1.42 -1.17 -45.15
CA ILE A 8 2.17 -0.77 -43.95
C ILE A 8 1.30 -1.07 -42.73
N LEU A 9 1.75 -2.02 -41.90
CA LEU A 9 1.09 -2.40 -40.65
C LEU A 9 1.43 -1.35 -39.57
N LEU A 10 0.45 -0.52 -39.21
CA LEU A 10 0.62 0.51 -38.18
C LEU A 10 0.51 -0.15 -36.79
N ILE A 11 1.64 -0.36 -36.12
CA ILE A 11 1.69 -0.87 -34.74
C ILE A 11 1.29 0.27 -33.81
N THR A 12 0.06 0.25 -33.29
CA THR A 12 -0.39 1.21 -32.29
C THR A 12 0.29 0.93 -30.95
N MET A 13 1.28 1.75 -30.58
CA MET A 13 1.84 1.74 -29.23
C MET A 13 0.80 2.33 -28.26
N LEU A 14 0.13 1.47 -27.50
CA LEU A 14 -0.69 1.89 -26.36
C LEU A 14 0.26 2.36 -25.23
N PRO A 15 0.09 3.57 -24.68
CA PRO A 15 0.82 3.98 -23.49
C PRO A 15 0.37 3.11 -22.30
N MET A 16 1.26 2.26 -21.81
CA MET A 16 1.10 1.55 -20.54
C MET A 16 1.06 2.60 -19.44
N THR A 17 -0.12 2.83 -18.86
CA THR A 17 -0.24 3.68 -17.67
C THR A 17 0.33 2.90 -16.48
N HIS A 18 1.58 3.18 -16.13
CA HIS A 18 2.20 2.59 -14.94
C HIS A 18 1.50 3.17 -13.70
N VAL A 19 0.72 2.33 -13.02
CA VAL A 19 0.27 2.62 -11.66
C VAL A 19 1.51 2.53 -10.76
N HIS A 20 2.11 3.67 -10.44
CA HIS A 20 3.30 3.72 -9.59
C HIS A 20 2.90 3.50 -8.13
N ALA A 21 3.46 2.46 -7.51
CA ALA A 21 3.40 2.29 -6.07
C ALA A 21 4.39 3.26 -5.40
N ASN A 22 3.94 3.96 -4.36
CA ASN A 22 4.80 4.76 -3.50
C ASN A 22 5.34 3.86 -2.39
N GLU A 23 6.66 3.77 -2.29
CA GLU A 23 7.35 3.01 -1.25
C GLU A 23 7.71 3.90 -0.06
N TYR A 24 7.56 3.36 1.14
CA TYR A 24 7.89 4.00 2.40
C TYR A 24 8.53 2.99 3.35
N ILE A 25 9.46 3.46 4.18
CA ILE A 25 10.30 2.64 5.03
C ILE A 25 10.26 3.19 6.46
N LYS A 26 10.28 2.28 7.43
CA LYS A 26 10.66 2.55 8.82
C LYS A 26 11.67 1.50 9.28
N LEU A 27 12.17 1.64 10.50
CA LEU A 27 12.99 0.58 11.09
C LEU A 27 12.21 -0.75 11.12
N ASN A 28 12.79 -1.79 10.54
CA ASN A 28 12.21 -3.13 10.42
C ASN A 28 10.83 -3.15 9.72
N GLY A 29 10.62 -2.28 8.72
CA GLY A 29 9.35 -2.28 8.01
C GLY A 29 9.34 -1.53 6.69
N THR A 30 8.61 -2.06 5.72
CA THR A 30 8.28 -1.41 4.45
C THR A 30 6.77 -1.31 4.26
N LEU A 31 6.35 -0.28 3.54
CA LEU A 31 4.96 -0.01 3.16
C LEU A 31 4.94 0.47 1.71
N SER A 32 4.18 -0.22 0.87
CA SER A 32 3.90 0.17 -0.50
C SER A 32 2.44 0.65 -0.60
N LEU A 33 2.21 1.78 -1.26
CA LEU A 33 0.88 2.35 -1.51
C LEU A 33 0.66 2.62 -2.99
N SER A 34 -0.31 1.93 -3.58
CA SER A 34 -0.78 2.12 -4.96
C SER A 34 -2.18 2.73 -4.95
N PRO A 35 -2.32 4.05 -5.17
CA PRO A 35 -3.63 4.70 -5.20
C PRO A 35 -4.54 4.09 -6.27
N SER A 36 -5.81 3.88 -5.93
CA SER A 36 -6.83 3.36 -6.83
C SER A 36 -8.16 4.02 -6.53
N ASN A 37 -8.71 4.82 -7.46
CA ASN A 37 -9.96 5.61 -7.34
C ASN A 37 -10.78 5.40 -6.04
N GLY A 38 -10.55 6.27 -5.04
CA GLY A 38 -11.27 6.26 -3.76
C GLY A 38 -10.77 5.23 -2.72
N SER A 39 -9.65 4.57 -2.99
CA SER A 39 -9.01 3.55 -2.17
C SER A 39 -7.49 3.56 -2.38
N VAL A 40 -6.78 2.75 -1.61
CA VAL A 40 -5.36 2.48 -1.84
C VAL A 40 -5.12 0.98 -1.70
N ASN A 41 -4.47 0.40 -2.69
CA ASN A 41 -3.89 -0.93 -2.54
C ASN A 41 -2.61 -0.76 -1.75
N PHE A 42 -2.45 -1.53 -0.69
CA PHE A 42 -1.27 -1.47 0.15
C PHE A 42 -0.63 -2.84 0.31
N ASN A 43 0.66 -2.83 0.60
CA ASN A 43 1.41 -3.98 1.09
C ASN A 43 2.34 -3.50 2.20
N ILE A 44 2.21 -4.06 3.39
CA ILE A 44 3.05 -3.78 4.56
C ILE A 44 3.80 -5.05 4.95
N ASN A 45 5.11 -4.93 5.14
CA ASN A 45 5.96 -6.01 5.61
C ASN A 45 6.80 -5.48 6.78
N THR A 46 6.64 -6.07 7.95
CA THR A 46 7.30 -5.62 9.18
C THR A 46 7.80 -6.76 10.03
N SER A 47 8.75 -6.48 10.92
CA SER A 47 9.20 -7.41 11.94
C SER A 47 9.43 -6.74 13.28
N HIS A 48 9.23 -7.49 14.36
CA HIS A 48 9.64 -7.10 15.69
C HIS A 48 11.15 -7.42 15.85
N GLY A 49 12.01 -6.44 15.58
CA GLY A 49 13.47 -6.63 15.58
C GLY A 49 14.00 -7.17 14.25
N SER A 50 15.16 -7.85 14.27
CA SER A 50 15.92 -8.21 13.06
C SER A 50 15.31 -9.35 12.22
N ALA A 51 14.44 -10.19 12.79
CA ALA A 51 13.71 -11.24 12.06
C ALA A 51 12.59 -11.93 12.87
N SER A 52 12.37 -11.60 14.14
CA SER A 52 11.28 -12.18 14.93
C SER A 52 9.96 -11.46 14.69
N GLY A 53 8.84 -12.17 14.80
CA GLY A 53 7.51 -11.55 14.74
C GLY A 53 7.27 -10.81 13.42
N VAL A 54 7.51 -11.49 12.30
CA VAL A 54 7.25 -10.95 10.96
C VAL A 54 5.74 -10.89 10.71
N CYS A 55 5.25 -9.77 10.19
CA CYS A 55 3.91 -9.64 9.66
C CYS A 55 3.93 -9.12 8.23
N ASN A 56 3.19 -9.78 7.36
CA ASN A 56 2.93 -9.36 6.00
C ASN A 56 1.42 -9.18 5.82
N MET A 57 1.00 -7.99 5.43
CA MET A 57 -0.40 -7.70 5.16
C MET A 57 -0.53 -6.89 3.89
N ASP A 58 -1.48 -7.28 3.06
CA ASP A 58 -1.81 -6.58 1.83
C ASP A 58 -3.33 -6.53 1.68
N GLY A 59 -3.80 -5.56 0.89
CA GLY A 59 -5.22 -5.40 0.64
C GLY A 59 -5.58 -4.05 0.07
N THR A 60 -6.88 -3.77 0.05
CA THR A 60 -7.43 -2.50 -0.43
C THR A 60 -8.06 -1.73 0.73
N ALA A 61 -7.41 -0.67 1.17
CA ALA A 61 -7.93 0.22 2.21
C ALA A 61 -8.86 1.28 1.59
N ARG A 62 -10.01 1.53 2.23
CA ARG A 62 -11.02 2.48 1.74
C ARG A 62 -10.75 3.88 2.27
N ALA A 63 -10.94 4.89 1.43
CA ALA A 63 -10.76 6.28 1.86
C ALA A 63 -11.80 6.66 2.92
N VAL A 64 -11.35 7.42 3.91
CA VAL A 64 -12.19 8.06 4.92
C VAL A 64 -11.79 9.53 5.03
N SER A 65 -12.55 10.33 5.76
CA SER A 65 -12.20 11.73 6.00
C SER A 65 -10.83 11.85 6.66
N ALA A 66 -9.94 12.61 6.04
CA ALA A 66 -8.65 12.97 6.60
C ALA A 66 -8.84 13.85 7.85
N ALA A 67 -7.99 13.66 8.85
CA ALA A 67 -7.95 14.52 10.03
C ALA A 67 -6.98 15.70 9.81
N GLU A 68 -6.93 16.63 10.77
CA GLU A 68 -5.96 17.73 10.75
C GLU A 68 -4.52 17.20 10.59
N GLY A 69 -3.75 17.83 9.70
CA GLY A 69 -2.37 17.43 9.40
C GLY A 69 -2.23 16.23 8.43
N GLN A 70 -3.34 15.67 7.94
CA GLN A 70 -3.36 14.54 7.01
C GLN A 70 -3.82 14.96 5.62
N ARG A 71 -3.14 14.47 4.59
CA ARG A 71 -3.52 14.63 3.17
C ARG A 71 -4.56 13.60 2.77
N ASN A 72 -4.31 12.35 3.17
CA ASN A 72 -5.15 11.21 2.88
C ASN A 72 -5.26 10.30 4.10
N ARG A 73 -6.41 9.62 4.22
CA ARG A 73 -6.63 8.62 5.26
C ARG A 73 -7.41 7.45 4.68
N TRP A 74 -6.92 6.25 4.95
CA TRP A 74 -7.57 5.01 4.53
C TRP A 74 -7.70 4.05 5.70
N VAL A 75 -8.72 3.19 5.64
CA VAL A 75 -8.96 2.14 6.63
C VAL A 75 -9.11 0.80 5.94
N TYR A 76 -8.33 -0.17 6.40
CA TYR A 76 -8.49 -1.58 6.08
C TYR A 76 -9.07 -2.31 7.29
N SER A 77 -9.98 -3.25 7.05
CA SER A 77 -10.54 -4.11 8.09
C SER A 77 -10.63 -5.53 7.56
N GLU A 78 -9.96 -6.46 8.23
CA GLU A 78 -10.02 -7.89 7.95
C GLU A 78 -11.08 -8.54 8.85
N LEU A 79 -12.16 -9.03 8.25
CA LEU A 79 -13.31 -9.55 9.00
C LEU A 79 -12.97 -10.79 9.82
N SER A 80 -12.10 -11.66 9.30
CA SER A 80 -11.76 -12.95 9.93
C SER A 80 -10.97 -12.80 11.23
N SER A 81 -10.05 -11.84 11.27
CA SER A 81 -9.14 -11.60 12.41
C SER A 81 -9.56 -10.42 13.29
N ALA A 82 -10.57 -9.64 12.85
CA ALA A 82 -10.93 -8.34 13.40
C ALA A 82 -9.79 -7.30 13.37
N CYS A 83 -8.75 -7.55 12.57
CA CYS A 83 -7.63 -6.64 12.41
C CYS A 83 -8.06 -5.40 11.62
N VAL A 84 -7.77 -4.22 12.18
CA VAL A 84 -8.01 -2.93 11.53
C VAL A 84 -6.69 -2.20 11.39
N ALA A 85 -6.40 -1.72 10.18
CA ALA A 85 -5.24 -0.87 9.90
C ALA A 85 -5.71 0.49 9.37
N VAL A 86 -5.26 1.57 10.00
CA VAL A 86 -5.48 2.95 9.59
C VAL A 86 -4.18 3.48 8.99
N ILE A 87 -4.24 3.89 7.73
CA ILE A 87 -3.11 4.40 6.96
C ILE A 87 -3.36 5.89 6.72
N SER A 88 -2.50 6.75 7.26
CA SER A 88 -2.63 8.21 7.16
C SER A 88 -1.41 8.79 6.48
N GLU A 89 -1.59 9.34 5.28
CA GLU A 89 -0.56 10.15 4.63
C GLU A 89 -0.59 11.56 5.23
N LEU A 90 0.55 12.01 5.76
CA LEU A 90 0.69 13.30 6.43
C LEU A 90 1.08 14.41 5.44
N ASN A 91 0.90 15.67 5.85
CA ASN A 91 1.26 16.84 5.05
C ASN A 91 2.75 16.92 4.71
N ASP A 92 3.63 16.33 5.54
CA ASP A 92 5.07 16.23 5.28
C ASP A 92 5.45 15.10 4.30
N GLY A 93 4.46 14.39 3.74
CA GLY A 93 4.66 13.30 2.79
C GLY A 93 5.04 11.96 3.42
N SER A 94 5.16 11.88 4.74
CA SER A 94 5.31 10.61 5.45
C SER A 94 3.97 9.88 5.61
N VAL A 95 4.00 8.60 5.98
CA VAL A 95 2.80 7.81 6.23
C VAL A 95 2.83 7.26 7.65
N ASN A 96 1.76 7.47 8.40
CA ASN A 96 1.58 6.87 9.71
C ASN A 96 0.61 5.69 9.62
N VAL A 97 1.01 4.55 10.16
CA VAL A 97 0.16 3.35 10.27
C VAL A 97 -0.19 3.14 11.74
N MET A 98 -1.47 2.86 12.00
CA MET A 98 -1.97 2.45 13.31
C MET A 98 -2.83 1.21 13.16
N THR A 99 -2.64 0.23 14.02
CA THR A 99 -3.35 -1.04 13.95
C THR A 99 -4.11 -1.34 15.23
N ARG A 100 -5.16 -2.15 15.11
CA ARG A 100 -5.98 -2.63 16.23
C ARG A 100 -6.37 -4.07 15.99
N SER A 101 -6.23 -4.91 17.02
CA SER A 101 -6.65 -6.32 17.00
C SER A 101 -5.99 -7.14 15.88
N CYS A 102 -4.74 -6.80 15.52
CA CYS A 102 -4.00 -7.47 14.45
C CYS A 102 -3.13 -8.64 14.93
N GLU A 103 -3.10 -8.92 16.23
CA GLU A 103 -2.47 -10.10 16.83
C GLU A 103 -3.05 -11.42 16.30
N ASN A 104 -4.33 -11.44 15.95
CA ASN A 104 -4.97 -12.62 15.37
C ASN A 104 -4.63 -12.82 13.89
N TYR A 105 -4.16 -11.76 13.22
CA TYR A 105 -3.72 -11.82 11.82
C TYR A 105 -2.22 -12.14 11.75
N CYS A 106 -1.39 -11.37 12.45
CA CYS A 106 0.07 -11.47 12.38
C CYS A 106 0.68 -12.45 13.39
N GLY A 107 -0.11 -12.92 14.35
CA GLY A 107 0.40 -13.60 15.54
C GLY A 107 0.84 -12.63 16.64
N VAL A 108 0.79 -13.10 17.89
CA VAL A 108 1.11 -12.31 19.09
C VAL A 108 2.57 -11.82 19.14
N SER A 109 3.48 -12.46 18.42
CA SER A 109 4.89 -12.06 18.35
C SER A 109 5.14 -10.82 17.49
N ALA A 110 4.17 -10.43 16.66
CA ALA A 110 4.28 -9.33 15.72
C ALA A 110 3.43 -8.10 16.12
N VAL A 111 2.87 -8.10 17.33
CA VAL A 111 2.02 -7.00 17.84
C VAL A 111 2.78 -5.67 17.79
N GLY A 112 2.12 -4.64 17.25
CA GLY A 112 2.69 -3.30 17.11
C GLY A 112 3.80 -3.20 16.05
N SER A 113 4.20 -4.28 15.40
CA SER A 113 5.27 -4.24 14.39
C SER A 113 4.92 -3.37 13.18
N MET A 114 3.63 -3.28 12.83
CA MET A 114 3.11 -2.43 11.76
C MET A 114 2.98 -0.96 12.15
N ASP A 115 2.87 -0.65 13.44
CA ASP A 115 2.59 0.71 13.89
C ASP A 115 3.79 1.64 13.68
N GLY A 116 3.49 2.90 13.39
CA GLY A 116 4.45 3.99 13.39
C GLY A 116 4.55 4.75 12.07
N LYS A 117 5.58 5.59 12.00
CA LYS A 117 5.79 6.57 10.93
C LYS A 117 6.81 6.06 9.91
N TYR A 118 6.36 5.88 8.68
CA TYR A 118 7.12 5.51 7.50
C TYR A 118 7.48 6.74 6.67
N ARG A 119 8.66 6.75 6.07
CA ARG A 119 9.17 7.84 5.22
C ARG A 119 9.62 7.28 3.88
N LYS A 120 9.58 8.08 2.83
CA LYS A 120 10.17 7.70 1.53
C LYS A 120 11.67 7.44 1.66
#